data_AF-A0A7K3HL49-F1
#
_entry.id   AF-A0A7K3HL49-F1
#
_cell.length_a   1.000
_cell.length_b   1.000
_cell.length_c   1.000
_cell.angle_alpha   90.00
_cell.angle_beta   90.00
_cell.angle_gamma   90.00
#
_symmetry.space_group_name_H-M   'P 1'
#
loop_
_entity.id
_entity.type
_entity.pdbx_description
1 polymer ?
#
loop_
_entity_poly.entity_id
_entity_poly.type
_entity_poly.pdbx_seq_one_letter_code
_entity_poly.pdbx_strand_id
1 'polypeptide(L)'
;HRVDALIDATHPFAGTISRNAARAAAETRVPLLALRRPGWTAGPGDDWHPAASLEEAAALLPALGERVFLTTGRMGLAAFADLTGLWFLVRSVDAPGPPLPPRTEVLLARGPFTVEGETELLRRYGIDVLVTKDSGAGATAAKLTAARRAGLPVVVVRRPEV
;
A
#
# COMPACT_ATOMS: atom_id res chain seq x y z
N HIS A 1 2.46 27.19 20.22
CA HIS A 1 2.91 27.81 18.95
C HIS A 1 1.73 28.54 18.31
N ARG A 2 1.97 29.69 17.65
CA ARG A 2 0.97 30.38 16.82
C ARG A 2 1.17 29.91 15.37
N VAL A 3 0.11 29.41 14.73
CA VAL A 3 0.14 28.84 13.37
C VAL A 3 -0.77 29.69 12.48
N ASP A 4 -0.27 30.18 11.35
CA ASP A 4 -1.02 31.05 10.44
C ASP A 4 -1.65 30.28 9.25
N ALA A 5 -1.14 29.10 8.92
CA ALA A 5 -1.69 28.19 7.91
C ALA A 5 -1.34 26.74 8.22
N LEU A 6 -2.21 25.81 7.82
CA LEU A 6 -1.98 24.36 7.94
C LEU A 6 -1.93 23.75 6.54
N ILE A 7 -0.89 22.97 6.25
CA ILE A 7 -0.78 22.18 5.02
C ILE A 7 -0.87 20.70 5.41
N ASP A 8 -1.94 20.02 5.00
CA ASP A 8 -2.06 18.58 5.10
C ASP A 8 -1.46 17.92 3.84
N ALA A 9 -0.19 17.52 3.95
CA ALA A 9 0.52 16.70 2.97
C ALA A 9 0.71 15.25 3.44
N THR A 10 -0.20 14.76 4.31
CA THR A 10 -0.14 13.38 4.81
C THR A 10 -0.47 12.35 3.72
N HIS A 11 -0.10 11.09 3.97
CA HIS A 11 -0.36 9.99 3.06
C HIS A 11 -1.88 9.83 2.79
N PRO A 12 -2.33 9.47 1.56
CA PRO A 12 -3.77 9.36 1.25
C PRO A 12 -4.58 8.39 2.13
N PHE A 13 -3.91 7.42 2.75
CA PHE A 13 -4.52 6.48 3.71
C PHE A 13 -4.49 6.96 5.17
N ALA A 14 -3.94 8.15 5.45
CA ALA A 14 -3.79 8.69 6.80
C ALA A 14 -5.05 9.49 7.24
N GLY A 15 -6.24 8.93 7.01
CA GLY A 15 -7.52 9.63 7.18
C GLY A 15 -7.73 10.21 8.59
N THR A 16 -7.23 9.55 9.64
CA THR A 16 -7.36 10.05 11.02
C THR A 16 -6.64 11.37 11.24
N ILE A 17 -5.38 11.50 10.80
CA ILE A 17 -4.63 12.75 10.96
C ILE A 17 -5.20 13.85 10.06
N SER A 18 -5.70 13.51 8.86
CA SER A 18 -6.39 14.45 7.98
C SER A 18 -7.68 14.99 8.60
N ARG A 19 -8.51 14.13 9.20
CA ARG A 19 -9.71 14.56 9.94
C ARG A 19 -9.37 15.42 11.15
N ASN A 20 -8.32 15.05 11.89
CA ASN A 20 -7.84 15.85 13.01
C ASN A 20 -7.35 17.23 12.56
N ALA A 21 -6.62 17.30 11.44
CA ALA A 21 -6.15 18.55 10.86
C ALA A 21 -7.33 19.44 10.43
N ALA A 22 -8.33 18.88 9.75
CA ALA A 22 -9.55 19.59 9.37
C ALA A 22 -10.30 20.15 10.59
N ARG A 23 -10.49 19.33 11.63
CA ARG A 23 -11.15 19.76 12.87
C ARG A 23 -10.38 20.88 13.57
N ALA A 24 -9.06 20.73 13.75
CA ALA A 24 -8.24 21.73 14.42
C ALA A 24 -8.20 23.06 13.64
N ALA A 25 -8.09 23.00 12.32
CA ALA A 25 -8.15 24.18 11.45
C ALA A 25 -9.48 24.93 11.59
N ALA A 26 -10.61 24.20 11.62
CA ALA A 26 -11.92 24.78 11.81
C ALA A 26 -12.09 25.45 13.19
N GLU A 27 -11.68 24.76 14.26
CA GLU A 27 -11.77 25.26 15.64
C GLU A 27 -10.92 26.52 15.87
N THR A 28 -9.73 26.57 15.25
CA THR A 28 -8.76 27.67 15.42
C THR A 28 -8.87 28.76 14.36
N ARG A 29 -9.75 28.58 13.36
CA ARG A 29 -9.89 29.46 12.18
C ARG A 29 -8.59 29.65 11.39
N VAL A 30 -7.75 28.62 11.37
CA VAL A 30 -6.52 28.58 10.57
C VAL A 30 -6.86 28.01 9.19
N PRO A 31 -6.50 28.67 8.08
CA PRO A 31 -6.68 28.12 6.74
C PRO A 31 -5.97 26.78 6.56
N LEU A 32 -6.66 25.81 5.93
CA LEU A 32 -6.13 24.48 5.63
C LEU A 32 -6.03 24.27 4.11
N LEU A 33 -4.86 23.84 3.64
CA LEU A 33 -4.65 23.30 2.30
C LEU A 33 -4.35 21.80 2.39
N ALA A 34 -5.21 20.96 1.82
CA ALA A 34 -4.93 19.53 1.68
C ALA A 34 -4.26 19.25 0.33
N LEU A 35 -2.98 18.90 0.36
CA LEU A 35 -2.20 18.59 -0.85
C LEU A 35 -2.27 17.09 -1.14
N ARG A 36 -3.06 16.71 -2.15
CA ARG A 36 -3.24 15.31 -2.57
C ARG A 36 -2.66 15.08 -3.96
N ARG A 37 -1.96 13.95 -4.10
CA ARG A 37 -1.44 13.49 -5.39
C ARG A 37 -2.52 12.72 -6.14
N PRO A 38 -2.56 12.72 -7.49
CA PRO A 38 -3.49 11.87 -8.25
C PRO A 38 -3.34 10.38 -7.92
N GLY A 39 -4.42 9.63 -8.11
CA GLY A 39 -4.43 8.15 -8.15
C GLY A 39 -3.49 7.63 -9.22
N TRP A 40 -2.98 6.40 -9.05
CA TRP A 40 -2.43 5.69 -10.20
C TRP A 40 -3.57 5.16 -11.09
N THR A 41 -3.30 5.04 -12.38
CA THR A 41 -4.21 4.45 -13.37
C THR A 41 -3.49 3.30 -14.06
N ALA A 42 -4.18 2.17 -14.25
CA ALA A 42 -3.63 1.03 -14.97
C ALA A 42 -3.34 1.43 -16.43
N GLY A 43 -2.17 1.05 -16.93
CA GLY A 43 -1.76 1.20 -18.31
C GLY A 43 -1.69 -0.14 -19.05
N PRO A 44 -1.32 -0.14 -20.33
CA PRO A 44 -1.14 -1.37 -21.09
C PRO A 44 -0.17 -2.34 -20.41
N GLY A 45 -0.58 -3.62 -20.33
CA GLY A 45 0.19 -4.69 -19.68
C GLY A 45 0.05 -4.75 -18.16
N ASP A 46 -0.67 -3.83 -17.53
CA ASP A 46 -1.06 -3.97 -16.12
C ASP A 46 -2.25 -4.93 -15.98
N ASP A 47 -2.11 -5.90 -15.08
CA ASP A 47 -3.20 -6.76 -14.61
C ASP A 47 -3.61 -6.34 -13.20
N TRP A 48 -4.53 -5.37 -13.09
CA TRP A 48 -4.89 -4.77 -11.81
C TRP A 48 -6.27 -5.22 -11.34
N HIS A 49 -6.31 -5.69 -10.08
CA HIS A 49 -7.52 -6.07 -9.37
C HIS A 49 -7.81 -4.99 -8.31
N PRO A 50 -8.81 -4.12 -8.51
CA PRO A 50 -9.15 -3.11 -7.51
C PRO A 50 -9.80 -3.77 -6.30
N ALA A 51 -9.43 -3.31 -5.10
CA ALA A 51 -10.08 -3.68 -3.84
C ALA A 51 -10.45 -2.39 -3.08
N ALA A 52 -11.61 -2.33 -2.43
CA ALA A 52 -12.01 -1.20 -1.59
C ALA A 52 -11.36 -1.24 -0.20
N SER A 53 -10.89 -2.40 0.26
CA SER A 53 -10.25 -2.56 1.57
C SER A 53 -9.16 -3.65 1.58
N LEU A 54 -8.50 -3.83 2.72
CA LEU A 54 -7.52 -4.91 2.89
C LEU A 54 -8.19 -6.29 2.99
N GLU A 55 -9.41 -6.33 3.52
CA GLU A 55 -10.24 -7.54 3.62
C GLU A 55 -10.69 -8.00 2.23
N GLU A 56 -11.14 -7.06 1.37
CA GLU A 56 -11.45 -7.39 -0.02
C GLU A 56 -10.18 -7.80 -0.79
N ALA A 57 -9.05 -7.14 -0.53
CA ALA A 57 -7.77 -7.55 -1.11
C ALA A 57 -7.41 -8.99 -0.71
N ALA A 58 -7.57 -9.35 0.56
CA ALA A 58 -7.32 -10.70 1.07
C ALA A 58 -8.24 -11.75 0.40
N ALA A 59 -9.51 -11.43 0.17
CA ALA A 59 -10.47 -12.32 -0.47
C ALA A 59 -10.13 -12.66 -1.93
N LEU A 60 -9.42 -11.77 -2.64
CA LEU A 60 -9.00 -11.99 -4.03
C LEU A 60 -7.80 -12.93 -4.16
N LEU A 61 -6.93 -12.98 -3.15
CA LEU A 61 -5.61 -13.64 -3.26
C LEU A 61 -5.64 -15.13 -3.63
N PRO A 62 -6.54 -15.97 -3.07
CA PRO A 62 -6.53 -17.41 -3.37
C PRO A 62 -6.74 -17.73 -4.86
N ALA A 63 -7.34 -16.83 -5.63
CA ALA A 63 -7.54 -17.00 -7.07
C ALA A 63 -6.36 -16.49 -7.92
N LEU A 64 -5.40 -15.77 -7.33
CA LEU A 64 -4.34 -15.04 -8.03
C LEU A 64 -2.95 -15.68 -7.88
N GLY A 65 -2.71 -16.45 -6.82
CA GLY A 65 -1.43 -17.13 -6.62
C GLY A 65 -1.22 -17.61 -5.19
N GLU A 66 -0.04 -18.17 -4.92
CA GLU A 66 0.31 -18.75 -3.62
C GLU A 66 1.27 -17.87 -2.82
N ARG A 67 2.08 -17.06 -3.51
CA ARG A 67 3.17 -16.27 -2.94
C ARG A 67 2.90 -14.78 -3.11
N VAL A 68 2.53 -14.14 -2.01
CA VAL A 68 1.99 -12.78 -1.98
C VAL A 68 3.04 -11.79 -1.50
N PHE A 69 3.24 -10.70 -2.23
CA PHE A 69 4.06 -9.58 -1.76
C PHE A 69 3.18 -8.45 -1.22
N LEU A 70 3.15 -8.28 0.11
CA LEU A 70 2.42 -7.21 0.79
C LEU A 70 3.30 -5.98 0.93
N THR A 71 2.94 -4.90 0.23
CA THR A 71 3.61 -3.59 0.30
C THR A 71 2.78 -2.53 1.01
N THR A 72 1.81 -2.97 1.82
CA THR A 72 0.82 -2.14 2.50
C THR A 72 1.31 -1.57 3.84
N GLY A 73 2.53 -1.96 4.25
CA GLY A 73 3.18 -1.59 5.51
C GLY A 73 2.77 -2.47 6.68
N ARG A 74 3.14 -2.07 7.91
CA ARG A 74 2.84 -2.85 9.14
C ARG A 74 1.38 -2.89 9.56
N MET A 75 0.55 -1.96 9.08
CA MET A 75 -0.82 -1.80 9.54
C MET A 75 -1.81 -2.58 8.66
N GLY A 76 -2.74 -3.27 9.32
CA GLY A 76 -3.84 -3.99 8.65
C GLY A 76 -3.49 -5.40 8.20
N LEU A 77 -2.40 -5.98 8.69
CA LEU A 77 -2.01 -7.36 8.38
C LEU A 77 -2.96 -8.41 8.96
N ALA A 78 -3.76 -8.03 9.96
CA ALA A 78 -4.84 -8.85 10.50
C ALA A 78 -5.84 -9.32 9.44
N ALA A 79 -6.08 -8.51 8.40
CA ALA A 79 -6.98 -8.86 7.30
C ALA A 79 -6.53 -10.11 6.51
N PHE A 80 -5.25 -10.48 6.63
CA PHE A 80 -4.66 -11.64 5.95
C PHE A 80 -4.39 -12.81 6.90
N ALA A 81 -4.66 -12.66 8.21
CA ALA A 81 -4.24 -13.62 9.23
C ALA A 81 -4.85 -15.02 9.04
N ASP A 82 -6.07 -15.09 8.52
CA ASP A 82 -6.80 -16.35 8.31
C ASP A 82 -6.42 -17.07 7.01
N LEU A 83 -5.57 -16.46 6.17
CA LEU A 83 -5.09 -17.05 4.91
C LEU A 83 -3.92 -18.01 5.17
N THR A 84 -4.25 -19.22 5.62
CA THR A 84 -3.27 -20.23 6.05
C THR A 84 -2.55 -20.95 4.90
N GLY A 85 -3.16 -21.01 3.71
CA GLY A 85 -2.61 -21.66 2.53
C GLY A 85 -1.55 -20.84 1.79
N LEU A 86 -1.57 -19.51 1.94
CA LEU A 86 -0.70 -18.60 1.20
C LEU A 86 0.59 -18.30 1.97
N TRP A 87 1.66 -18.00 1.22
CA TRP A 87 2.93 -17.52 1.77
C TRP A 87 3.06 -16.01 1.51
N PHE A 88 3.50 -15.26 2.51
CA PHE A 88 3.55 -13.80 2.46
C PHE A 88 4.97 -13.27 2.65
N LEU A 89 5.39 -12.42 1.72
CA LEU A 89 6.49 -11.48 1.95
C LEU A 89 5.88 -10.14 2.38
N VAL A 90 6.14 -9.70 3.60
CA VAL A 90 5.66 -8.42 4.14
C VAL A 90 6.80 -7.43 4.15
N ARG A 91 6.72 -6.38 3.32
CA ARG A 91 7.66 -5.26 3.41
C ARG A 91 7.14 -4.18 4.34
N SER A 92 7.93 -3.85 5.35
CA SER A 92 7.63 -2.80 6.32
C SER A 92 8.88 -2.03 6.74
N VAL A 93 8.70 -0.80 7.23
CA VAL A 93 9.79 -0.02 7.83
C VAL A 93 10.10 -0.54 9.23
N ASP A 94 9.06 -0.76 10.02
CA ASP A 94 9.14 -1.34 11.37
C ASP A 94 8.49 -2.72 11.38
N ALA A 95 9.00 -3.61 12.25
CA ALA A 95 8.44 -4.94 12.38
C ALA A 95 6.94 -4.87 12.74
N PRO A 96 6.07 -5.63 12.05
CA PRO A 96 4.65 -5.67 12.38
C PRO A 96 4.40 -6.56 13.61
N GLY A 97 3.35 -6.23 14.36
CA GLY A 97 2.84 -7.06 15.45
C GLY A 97 1.75 -8.03 14.98
N PRO A 98 1.45 -9.09 15.77
CA PRO A 98 0.35 -10.00 15.49
C PRO A 98 -1.03 -9.31 15.59
N PRO A 99 -2.09 -9.89 14.97
CA PRO A 99 -2.06 -11.13 14.19
C PRO A 99 -1.46 -10.93 12.78
N LEU A 100 -0.72 -11.94 12.32
CA LEU A 100 -0.08 -12.02 11.00
C LEU A 100 -0.50 -13.33 10.33
N PRO A 101 -0.44 -13.42 8.99
CA PRO A 101 -0.53 -14.72 8.32
C PRO A 101 0.53 -15.68 8.86
N PRO A 102 0.22 -16.97 9.03
CA PRO A 102 1.13 -17.92 9.68
C PRO A 102 2.42 -18.14 8.89
N ARG A 103 2.37 -18.03 7.55
CA ARG A 103 3.51 -18.21 6.66
C ARG A 103 4.04 -16.87 6.17
N THR A 104 4.59 -16.07 7.07
CA THR A 104 5.07 -14.72 6.78
C THR A 104 6.60 -14.62 6.90
N GLU A 105 7.24 -14.05 5.90
CA GLU A 105 8.59 -13.50 5.98
C GLU A 105 8.52 -11.95 5.98
N VAL A 106 9.22 -11.31 6.92
CA VAL A 106 9.22 -9.84 7.04
C VAL A 106 10.51 -9.28 6.44
N LEU A 107 10.36 -8.42 5.44
CA LEU A 107 11.43 -7.62 4.87
C LEU A 107 11.39 -6.21 5.48
N LEU A 108 12.35 -5.91 6.35
CA LEU A 108 12.53 -4.56 6.88
C LEU A 108 13.27 -3.69 5.87
N ALA A 109 12.57 -2.74 5.26
CA ALA A 109 13.14 -1.88 4.24
C ALA A 109 12.45 -0.51 4.20
N ARG A 110 13.23 0.52 3.88
CA ARG A 110 12.76 1.88 3.63
C ARG A 110 13.22 2.32 2.24
N GLY A 111 12.30 2.92 1.49
CA GLY A 111 12.59 3.43 0.14
C GLY A 111 13.45 4.71 0.15
N PRO A 112 13.73 5.29 -1.04
CA PRO A 112 13.13 4.93 -2.33
C PRO A 112 13.58 3.55 -2.85
N PHE A 113 12.70 2.89 -3.61
CA PHE A 113 12.97 1.59 -4.23
C PHE A 113 13.18 1.77 -5.74
N THR A 114 14.06 0.97 -6.34
CA THR A 114 14.34 0.97 -7.79
C THR A 114 13.62 -0.17 -8.49
N VAL A 115 13.35 -0.04 -9.79
CA VAL A 115 12.66 -1.09 -10.56
C VAL A 115 13.48 -2.37 -10.59
N GLU A 116 14.80 -2.26 -10.71
CA GLU A 116 15.74 -3.38 -10.74
C GLU A 116 15.73 -4.12 -9.40
N GLY A 117 15.73 -3.38 -8.28
CA GLY A 117 15.63 -3.96 -6.94
C GLY A 117 14.31 -4.66 -6.70
N GLU A 118 13.19 -4.07 -7.14
CA GLU A 118 11.89 -4.73 -7.07
C GLU A 118 11.83 -5.98 -7.96
N THR A 119 12.40 -5.92 -9.16
CA THR A 119 12.42 -7.06 -10.10
C THR A 119 13.19 -8.24 -9.51
N GLU A 120 14.37 -7.98 -8.93
CA GLU A 120 15.17 -9.02 -8.28
C GLU A 120 14.46 -9.58 -7.05
N LEU A 121 13.78 -8.75 -6.27
CA LEU A 121 13.01 -9.19 -5.12
C LEU A 121 11.85 -10.09 -5.54
N LEU A 122 11.05 -9.69 -6.53
CA LEU A 122 9.95 -10.51 -7.07
C LEU A 122 10.47 -11.88 -7.54
N ARG A 123 11.60 -11.90 -8.25
CA ARG A 123 12.24 -13.13 -8.76
C ARG A 123 12.79 -14.01 -7.64
N ARG A 124 13.58 -13.43 -6.72
CA ARG A 124 14.22 -14.15 -5.61
C ARG A 124 13.21 -14.87 -4.73
N TYR A 125 12.08 -14.21 -4.47
CA TYR A 125 11.03 -14.75 -3.63
C TYR A 125 9.96 -15.52 -4.40
N GLY A 126 10.04 -15.60 -5.73
CA GLY A 126 9.03 -16.25 -6.57
C GLY A 126 7.63 -15.71 -6.28
N ILE A 127 7.46 -14.38 -6.35
CA ILE A 127 6.18 -13.73 -6.04
C ILE A 127 5.21 -13.94 -7.20
N ASP A 128 3.98 -14.34 -6.87
CA ASP A 128 2.89 -14.54 -7.82
C ASP A 128 1.96 -13.32 -7.89
N VAL A 129 1.77 -12.62 -6.77
CA VAL A 129 0.82 -11.49 -6.69
C VAL A 129 1.36 -10.36 -5.81
N LEU A 130 1.23 -9.12 -6.29
CA LEU A 130 1.57 -7.92 -5.53
C LEU A 130 0.31 -7.30 -4.92
N VAL A 131 0.35 -6.97 -3.62
CA VAL A 131 -0.70 -6.16 -2.98
C VAL A 131 -0.15 -4.80 -2.61
N THR A 132 -0.87 -3.75 -2.98
CA THR A 132 -0.47 -2.39 -2.66
C THR A 132 -1.64 -1.46 -2.39
N LYS A 133 -1.35 -0.34 -1.72
CA LYS A 133 -2.26 0.78 -1.54
C LYS A 133 -2.03 1.79 -2.66
N ASP A 134 -3.08 2.40 -3.19
CA ASP A 134 -2.95 3.54 -4.11
C ASP A 134 -2.44 4.79 -3.37
N SER A 135 -1.13 4.80 -3.10
CA SER A 135 -0.42 5.90 -2.42
C SER A 135 -0.24 7.16 -3.28
N GLY A 136 -0.41 7.03 -4.60
CA GLY A 136 -0.04 8.06 -5.57
C GLY A 136 1.46 8.43 -5.57
N ALA A 137 1.81 9.44 -6.37
CA ALA A 137 3.17 9.88 -6.77
C ALA A 137 3.87 9.08 -7.88
N GLY A 138 4.62 9.84 -8.71
CA GLY A 138 5.59 9.38 -9.71
C GLY A 138 4.99 8.59 -10.87
N ALA A 139 5.63 8.63 -12.04
CA ALA A 139 5.25 7.82 -13.20
C ALA A 139 5.53 6.32 -12.90
N THR A 140 4.62 5.70 -12.15
CA THR A 140 4.57 4.29 -11.74
C THR A 140 5.64 3.89 -10.72
N ALA A 141 5.22 3.72 -9.46
CA ALA A 141 6.09 3.23 -8.38
C ALA A 141 6.85 1.97 -8.81
N ALA A 142 8.14 1.87 -8.47
CA ALA A 142 9.04 0.82 -8.95
C ALA A 142 8.45 -0.61 -8.92
N LYS A 143 7.68 -0.92 -7.87
CA LYS A 143 7.00 -2.20 -7.67
C LYS A 143 5.95 -2.53 -8.74
N LEU A 144 5.20 -1.52 -9.18
CA LEU A 144 4.17 -1.66 -10.22
C LEU A 144 4.82 -1.89 -11.58
N THR A 145 5.90 -1.16 -11.87
CA THR A 145 6.70 -1.39 -13.08
C THR A 145 7.33 -2.79 -13.09
N ALA A 146 7.86 -3.25 -11.95
CA ALA A 146 8.42 -4.58 -11.83
C ALA A 146 7.35 -5.67 -11.97
N ALA A 147 6.18 -5.51 -11.32
CA ALA A 147 5.05 -6.43 -11.46
C ALA A 147 4.57 -6.53 -12.91
N ARG A 148 4.42 -5.38 -13.61
CA ARG A 148 4.09 -5.35 -15.04
C ARG A 148 5.10 -6.10 -15.90
N ARG A 149 6.39 -5.87 -15.68
CA ARG A 149 7.47 -6.57 -16.42
C ARG A 149 7.47 -8.08 -16.18
N ALA A 150 7.06 -8.51 -14.99
CA ALA A 150 6.94 -9.90 -14.62
C ALA A 150 5.58 -10.52 -14.98
N GLY A 151 4.62 -9.74 -15.50
CA GLY A 151 3.27 -10.21 -15.82
C GLY A 151 2.46 -10.64 -14.59
N LEU A 152 2.75 -10.05 -13.42
CA LEU A 152 2.09 -10.43 -12.17
C LEU A 152 0.79 -9.64 -11.95
N PRO A 153 -0.28 -10.29 -11.47
CA PRO A 153 -1.46 -9.59 -10.99
C PRO A 153 -1.11 -8.66 -9.82
N VAL A 154 -1.76 -7.50 -9.79
CA VAL A 154 -1.62 -6.50 -8.74
C VAL A 154 -2.96 -6.20 -8.11
N VAL A 155 -3.11 -6.51 -6.83
CA VAL A 155 -4.26 -6.06 -6.04
C VAL A 155 -4.00 -4.64 -5.54
N VAL A 156 -4.79 -3.69 -6.04
CA VAL A 156 -4.68 -2.27 -5.69
C VAL A 156 -5.82 -1.89 -4.76
N VAL A 157 -5.47 -1.66 -3.49
CA VAL A 157 -6.41 -1.13 -2.49
C VAL A 157 -6.65 0.34 -2.79
N ARG A 158 -7.90 0.67 -3.07
CA ARG A 158 -8.38 2.02 -3.38
C ARG A 158 -8.29 2.91 -2.15
N ARG A 159 -8.17 4.20 -2.41
CA ARG A 159 -8.12 5.21 -1.34
C ARG A 159 -9.47 5.26 -0.63
N PRO A 160 -9.49 5.49 0.69
CA PRO A 160 -10.72 5.80 1.39
C PRO A 160 -11.31 7.10 0.83
N GLU A 161 -12.64 7.19 0.79
CA GLU A 161 -13.33 8.46 0.56
C GLU A 161 -13.05 9.39 1.76
N VAL A 162 -12.57 10.60 1.49
CA VAL A 162 -12.21 11.62 2.50
C VAL A 162 -13.03 12.87 2.28
#